data_AF-A0A7U9NGZ8-F1
#
_entry.id   AF-A0A7U9NGZ8-F1
#
_cell.length_a   1.000
_cell.length_b   1.000
_cell.length_c   1.000
_cell.angle_alpha   90.00
_cell.angle_beta   90.00
_cell.angle_gamma   90.00
#
_symmetry.space_group_name_H-M   'P 1'
#
loop_
_entity.id
_entity.type
_entity.pdbx_description
1 polymer ?
#
loop_
_entity_poly.entity_id
_entity_poly.type
_entity_poly.pdbx_seq_one_letter_code
_entity_poly.pdbx_strand_id
1 'polypeptide(L)'
;MSLNRLQSFYFLINCIFSQSQKAEITAKNTLLFLERLNISSLNTNLKSLAHYEVEQAICKKPALHRFPKVMTKYVNQGLEIIKYEYNYAPEYIFVTDEGELDSYNNILKKLTDFPGIGIHKARVTWYKISVYLSVSNQFADKNKIGCPGLEYSLSKEFCHMKDWGI
;
A
#
# COMPACT_ATOMS: atom_id res chain seq x y z
N MET A 1 11.29 6.53 -13.25
CA MET A 1 9.86 6.16 -13.24
C MET A 1 9.36 6.43 -11.83
N SER A 2 8.24 7.15 -11.68
CA SER A 2 7.68 7.54 -10.38
C SER A 2 6.41 6.74 -10.08
N LEU A 3 6.05 6.62 -8.80
CA LEU A 3 4.76 6.04 -8.42
C LEU A 3 3.65 7.04 -8.71
N ASN A 4 2.60 6.58 -9.38
CA ASN A 4 1.37 7.35 -9.52
C ASN A 4 0.46 7.18 -8.29
N ARG A 5 -0.64 7.93 -8.25
CA ARG A 5 -1.62 7.90 -7.15
C ARG A 5 -2.18 6.50 -6.87
N LEU A 6 -2.55 5.77 -7.92
CA LEU A 6 -3.15 4.44 -7.79
C LEU A 6 -2.15 3.43 -7.22
N GLN A 7 -0.92 3.43 -7.75
CA GLN A 7 0.17 2.58 -7.26
C GLN A 7 0.52 2.89 -5.81
N SER A 8 0.61 4.17 -5.46
CA SER A 8 0.88 4.62 -4.09
C SER A 8 -0.23 4.19 -3.12
N PHE A 9 -1.49 4.36 -3.51
CA PHE A 9 -2.62 3.92 -2.71
C PHE A 9 -2.65 2.39 -2.56
N TYR A 10 -2.36 1.65 -3.64
CA TYR A 10 -2.21 0.20 -3.60
C TYR A 10 -1.15 -0.23 -2.56
N PHE A 11 0.06 0.33 -2.62
CA PHE A 11 1.15 -0.05 -1.71
C PHE A 11 0.82 0.26 -0.25
N LEU A 12 0.13 1.37 0.02
CA LEU A 12 -0.33 1.69 1.37
C LEU A 12 -1.36 0.67 1.88
N ILE A 13 -2.42 0.40 1.10
CA ILE A 13 -3.47 -0.55 1.52
C ILE A 13 -2.89 -1.96 1.68
N ASN A 14 -2.03 -2.40 0.76
CA ASN A 14 -1.32 -3.66 0.85
C ASN A 14 -0.49 -3.75 2.15
N CYS A 15 0.18 -2.67 2.52
CA CYS A 15 0.93 -2.60 3.78
C CYS A 15 0.02 -2.77 5.00
N ILE A 16 -1.14 -2.09 5.03
CA ILE A 16 -2.13 -2.21 6.11
C ILE A 16 -2.65 -3.66 6.18
N PHE A 17 -3.10 -4.22 5.05
CA PHE A 17 -3.68 -5.58 4.96
C PHE A 17 -2.66 -6.69 5.20
N SER A 18 -1.35 -6.42 5.08
CA SER A 18 -0.31 -7.42 5.34
C SER A 18 -0.30 -7.95 6.78
N GLN A 19 -1.01 -7.28 7.70
CA GLN A 19 -1.08 -7.74 9.09
C GLN A 19 -1.63 -9.15 9.14
N SER A 20 -0.82 -10.11 9.61
CA SER A 20 -1.36 -11.42 9.98
C SER A 20 -2.00 -12.17 8.79
N GLN A 21 -1.59 -11.83 7.56
CA GLN A 21 -2.03 -12.46 6.30
C GLN A 21 -0.83 -12.87 5.45
N LYS A 22 -1.04 -13.88 4.60
CA LYS A 22 -0.05 -14.27 3.59
C LYS A 22 0.00 -13.22 2.49
N ALA A 23 1.19 -12.86 2.02
CA ALA A 23 1.40 -11.83 1.01
C ALA A 23 0.54 -12.02 -0.26
N GLU A 24 0.40 -13.26 -0.75
CA GLU A 24 -0.46 -13.54 -1.93
C GLU A 24 -1.94 -13.19 -1.67
N ILE A 25 -2.45 -13.50 -0.48
CA ILE A 25 -3.84 -13.18 -0.10
C ILE A 25 -3.98 -11.67 0.07
N THR A 26 -3.00 -11.02 0.70
CA THR A 26 -2.95 -9.56 0.86
C THR A 26 -3.00 -8.84 -0.49
N ALA A 27 -2.19 -9.26 -1.46
CA ALA A 27 -2.17 -8.66 -2.80
C ALA A 27 -3.53 -8.79 -3.50
N LYS A 28 -4.10 -10.00 -3.54
CA LYS A 28 -5.42 -10.27 -4.11
C LYS A 28 -6.53 -9.44 -3.44
N ASN A 29 -6.53 -9.41 -2.11
CA ASN A 29 -7.54 -8.68 -1.34
C ASN A 29 -7.37 -7.16 -1.45
N THR A 30 -6.16 -6.66 -1.67
CA THR A 30 -5.93 -5.25 -1.95
C THR A 30 -6.56 -4.85 -3.27
N LEU A 31 -6.36 -5.63 -4.34
CA LEU A 31 -7.00 -5.36 -5.64
C LEU A 31 -8.52 -5.44 -5.55
N LEU A 32 -9.06 -6.46 -4.90
CA LEU A 32 -10.50 -6.60 -4.69
C LEU A 32 -11.09 -5.47 -3.83
N PHE A 33 -10.30 -4.90 -2.90
CA PHE A 33 -10.71 -3.71 -2.16
C PHE A 33 -10.84 -2.49 -3.08
N LEU A 34 -9.84 -2.25 -3.94
CA LEU A 34 -9.89 -1.16 -4.92
C LEU A 34 -11.07 -1.34 -5.89
N GLU A 35 -11.31 -2.56 -6.36
CA GLU A 35 -12.46 -2.91 -7.21
C GLU A 35 -13.80 -2.62 -6.50
N ARG A 36 -13.97 -3.04 -5.25
CA ARG A 36 -15.20 -2.80 -4.48
C ARG A 36 -15.48 -1.31 -4.22
N LEU A 37 -14.45 -0.47 -4.29
CA LEU A 37 -14.56 0.98 -4.18
C LEU A 37 -14.65 1.68 -5.55
N ASN A 38 -14.67 0.93 -6.65
CA ASN A 38 -14.62 1.44 -8.03
C ASN A 38 -13.39 2.34 -8.29
N ILE A 39 -12.26 2.02 -7.68
CA ILE A 39 -10.98 2.75 -7.79
C ILE A 39 -10.13 2.13 -8.91
N SER A 40 -10.50 2.35 -10.17
CA SER A 40 -9.85 1.67 -11.31
C SER A 40 -8.88 2.56 -12.12
N SER A 41 -8.71 3.84 -11.77
CA SER A 41 -7.91 4.76 -12.58
C SER A 41 -7.16 5.81 -11.78
N LEU A 42 -6.17 6.44 -12.44
CA LEU A 42 -5.41 7.60 -11.96
C LEU A 42 -6.28 8.77 -11.48
N ASN A 43 -7.49 8.90 -12.02
CA ASN A 43 -8.43 9.98 -11.70
C ASN A 43 -9.33 9.68 -10.50
N THR A 44 -9.08 8.57 -9.79
CA THR A 44 -9.88 8.24 -8.60
C THR A 44 -9.77 9.36 -7.57
N ASN A 45 -10.91 9.98 -7.29
CA ASN A 45 -11.00 11.06 -6.32
C ASN A 45 -11.15 10.47 -4.91
N LEU A 46 -10.05 10.37 -4.17
CA LEU A 46 -10.09 9.94 -2.76
C LEU A 46 -10.92 10.89 -1.88
N LYS A 47 -11.22 12.12 -2.32
CA LYS A 47 -12.03 13.08 -1.57
C LYS A 47 -13.47 12.63 -1.37
N SER A 48 -14.00 11.78 -2.24
CA SER A 48 -15.39 11.32 -2.16
C SER A 48 -15.55 10.04 -1.35
N LEU A 49 -14.46 9.43 -0.88
CA LEU A 49 -14.51 8.13 -0.22
C LEU A 49 -15.08 8.26 1.20
N ALA A 50 -16.30 7.78 1.42
CA ALA A 50 -16.92 7.81 2.73
C ALA A 50 -16.49 6.61 3.60
N HIS A 51 -16.42 6.81 4.92
CA HIS A 51 -16.01 5.76 5.87
C HIS A 51 -16.89 4.50 5.77
N TYR A 52 -18.19 4.66 5.46
CA TYR A 52 -19.11 3.53 5.30
C TYR A 52 -18.80 2.70 4.03
N GLU A 53 -18.30 3.34 2.96
CA GLU A 53 -17.94 2.65 1.71
C GLU A 53 -16.72 1.77 1.92
N VAL A 54 -15.72 2.28 2.67
CA VAL A 54 -14.55 1.51 3.11
C VAL A 54 -14.98 0.31 3.96
N GLU A 55 -15.88 0.53 4.92
CA GLU A 55 -16.39 -0.54 5.77
C GLU A 55 -17.09 -1.62 4.95
N GLN A 56 -17.98 -1.22 4.03
CA GLN A 56 -18.68 -2.15 3.15
C GLN A 56 -17.71 -2.91 2.25
N ALA A 57 -16.74 -2.22 1.63
CA ALA A 57 -15.75 -2.85 0.77
C ALA A 57 -14.94 -3.92 1.53
N ILE A 58 -14.56 -3.67 2.79
CA ILE A 58 -13.77 -4.62 3.59
C ILE A 58 -14.64 -5.75 4.17
N CYS A 59 -15.82 -5.42 4.71
CA CYS A 59 -16.65 -6.34 5.47
C CYS A 59 -17.59 -7.20 4.62
N LYS A 60 -17.96 -6.75 3.40
CA LYS A 60 -18.84 -7.50 2.49
C LYS A 60 -18.27 -8.90 2.28
N LYS A 61 -19.12 -9.93 2.38
CA LYS A 61 -18.70 -11.33 2.27
C LYS A 61 -18.33 -11.69 0.82
N PRO A 62 -17.26 -12.47 0.59
CA PRO A 62 -16.26 -12.87 1.58
C PRO A 62 -15.43 -11.66 2.04
N ALA A 63 -15.24 -11.54 3.35
CA ALA A 63 -14.52 -10.41 3.93
C ALA A 63 -13.05 -10.41 3.50
N LEU A 64 -12.48 -9.23 3.27
CA LEU A 64 -11.12 -9.08 2.73
C LEU A 64 -10.02 -9.31 3.77
N HIS A 65 -10.38 -9.41 5.05
CA HIS A 65 -9.44 -9.64 6.12
C HIS A 65 -10.05 -10.53 7.20
N ARG A 66 -9.21 -11.29 7.92
CA ARG A 66 -9.64 -12.06 9.09
C ARG A 66 -10.05 -11.17 10.28
N PHE A 67 -9.57 -9.92 10.28
CA PHE A 67 -9.91 -8.85 11.23
C PHE A 67 -10.48 -7.64 10.47
N PRO A 68 -11.66 -7.76 9.83
CA PRO A 68 -12.13 -6.75 8.89
C PRO A 68 -12.41 -5.41 9.56
N LYS A 69 -12.99 -5.40 10.77
CA LYS A 69 -13.26 -4.15 11.51
C LYS A 69 -11.99 -3.39 11.91
N VAL A 70 -10.91 -4.11 12.24
CA VAL A 70 -9.62 -3.48 12.55
C VAL A 70 -9.02 -2.86 11.29
N MET A 71 -9.08 -3.56 10.16
CA MET A 71 -8.59 -3.01 8.89
C MET A 71 -9.43 -1.81 8.43
N THR A 72 -10.76 -1.84 8.59
CA THR A 72 -11.62 -0.67 8.34
C THR A 72 -11.18 0.53 9.16
N LYS A 73 -10.93 0.34 10.46
CA LYS A 73 -10.43 1.41 11.33
C LYS A 73 -9.10 1.97 10.80
N TYR A 74 -8.13 1.10 10.50
CA TYR A 74 -6.80 1.54 10.03
C TYR A 74 -6.85 2.24 8.67
N VAL A 75 -7.65 1.74 7.73
CA VAL A 75 -7.82 2.38 6.43
C VAL A 75 -8.50 3.74 6.56
N ASN A 76 -9.59 3.85 7.33
CA ASN A 76 -10.25 5.15 7.55
C ASN A 76 -9.32 6.16 8.22
N GLN A 77 -8.56 5.74 9.23
CA GLN A 77 -7.56 6.62 9.86
C GLN A 77 -6.43 7.01 8.88
N GLY A 78 -5.97 6.08 8.05
CA GLY A 78 -4.99 6.37 7.00
C GLY A 78 -5.51 7.34 5.94
N LEU A 79 -6.80 7.29 5.60
CA LEU A 79 -7.43 8.25 4.70
C LEU A 79 -7.50 9.66 5.31
N GLU A 80 -7.74 9.79 6.62
CA GLU A 80 -7.64 11.10 7.29
C GLU A 80 -6.21 11.64 7.25
N ILE A 81 -5.19 10.79 7.45
CA ILE A 81 -3.78 11.20 7.30
C ILE A 81 -3.51 11.68 5.87
N ILE A 82 -3.93 10.91 4.85
CA ILE A 82 -3.81 11.30 3.44
C ILE A 82 -4.49 12.64 3.17
N LYS A 83 -5.66 12.88 3.77
CA LYS A 83 -6.41 14.13 3.64
C LYS A 83 -5.66 15.31 4.24
N TYR A 84 -5.23 15.23 5.50
CA TYR A 84 -4.70 16.38 6.23
C TYR A 84 -3.22 16.63 5.97
N GLU A 85 -2.40 15.58 5.88
CA GLU A 85 -0.95 15.70 5.72
C GLU A 85 -0.53 15.73 4.25
N TYR A 86 -1.33 15.13 3.35
CA TYR A 86 -0.96 14.93 1.95
C TYR A 86 -2.01 15.48 0.97
N ASN A 87 -2.99 16.26 1.41
CA ASN A 87 -4.04 16.87 0.58
C ASN A 87 -4.66 15.90 -0.46
N TYR A 88 -4.98 14.68 -0.01
CA TYR A 88 -5.56 13.61 -0.84
C TYR A 88 -4.63 13.04 -1.94
N ALA A 89 -3.32 13.27 -1.83
CA ALA A 89 -2.30 12.80 -2.77
C ALA A 89 -1.37 11.76 -2.10
N PRO A 90 -1.75 10.47 -2.05
CA PRO A 90 -0.96 9.42 -1.41
C PRO A 90 0.41 9.19 -2.06
N GLU A 91 0.62 9.65 -3.29
CA GLU A 91 1.92 9.66 -3.96
C GLU A 91 3.03 10.29 -3.09
N TYR A 92 2.74 11.38 -2.37
CA TYR A 92 3.72 12.09 -1.53
C TYR A 92 4.15 11.34 -0.26
N ILE A 93 3.53 10.19 0.03
CA ILE A 93 4.06 9.25 1.03
C ILE A 93 5.40 8.68 0.56
N PHE A 94 5.55 8.46 -0.75
CA PHE A 94 6.67 7.73 -1.33
C PHE A 94 7.56 8.58 -2.22
N VAL A 95 7.03 9.64 -2.84
CA VAL A 95 7.82 10.50 -3.74
C VAL A 95 8.04 11.88 -3.14
N THR A 96 9.12 12.54 -3.58
CA THR A 96 9.39 13.95 -3.32
C THR A 96 8.48 14.85 -4.17
N ASP A 97 8.53 16.16 -3.94
CA ASP A 97 7.77 17.13 -4.74
C ASP A 97 8.22 17.15 -6.21
N GLU A 98 9.46 16.77 -6.48
CA GLU A 98 10.03 16.58 -7.81
C GLU A 98 9.59 15.25 -8.47
N GLY A 99 8.84 14.41 -7.75
CA GLY A 99 8.31 13.14 -8.25
C GLY A 99 9.31 11.98 -8.20
N GLU A 100 10.45 12.14 -7.54
CA GLU A 100 11.44 11.06 -7.36
C GLU A 100 11.13 10.21 -6.14
N LEU A 101 11.57 8.94 -6.12
CA LEU A 101 11.41 8.11 -4.92
C LEU A 101 12.17 8.76 -3.75
N ASP A 102 11.45 9.04 -2.66
CA ASP A 102 12.01 9.66 -1.47
C ASP A 102 12.99 8.70 -0.76
N SER A 103 13.82 9.23 0.12
CA SER A 103 14.83 8.46 0.84
C SER A 103 14.19 7.36 1.70
N TYR A 104 14.91 6.25 1.87
CA TYR A 104 14.51 5.14 2.73
C TYR A 104 14.03 5.60 4.12
N ASN A 105 14.79 6.48 4.78
CA ASN A 105 14.45 6.93 6.13
C ASN A 105 13.17 7.79 6.15
N ASN A 106 12.96 8.64 5.15
CA ASN A 106 11.75 9.46 5.05
C ASN A 106 10.52 8.60 4.79
N ILE A 107 10.59 7.66 3.85
CA ILE A 107 9.49 6.75 3.54
C ILE A 107 9.14 5.90 4.76
N LEU A 108 10.15 5.39 5.48
CA LEU A 108 9.92 4.64 6.72
C LEU A 108 9.19 5.48 7.76
N LYS A 109 9.65 6.71 8.01
CA LYS A 109 9.01 7.63 8.95
C LYS A 109 7.56 7.89 8.57
N LYS A 110 7.32 8.32 7.33
CA LYS A 110 5.98 8.61 6.78
C LYS A 110 5.04 7.40 6.89
N LEU A 111 5.52 6.20 6.56
CA LEU A 111 4.72 4.97 6.65
C LEU A 111 4.39 4.59 8.09
N THR A 112 5.30 4.80 9.05
CA THR A 112 5.05 4.45 10.46
C THR A 112 4.04 5.36 11.16
N ASP A 113 3.68 6.49 10.56
CA ASP A 113 2.59 7.34 11.05
C ASP A 113 1.20 6.72 10.79
N PHE A 114 1.11 5.75 9.88
CA PHE A 114 -0.15 5.07 9.57
C PHE A 114 -0.47 3.93 10.56
N PRO A 115 -1.72 3.86 11.06
CA PRO A 115 -2.12 2.81 11.99
C PRO A 115 -1.91 1.40 11.45
N GLY A 116 -1.32 0.54 12.28
CA GLY A 116 -1.05 -0.85 11.92
C GLY A 116 0.23 -1.05 11.08
N ILE A 117 0.98 0.01 10.76
CA ILE A 117 2.26 -0.08 10.04
C ILE A 117 3.42 0.08 11.02
N GLY A 118 4.06 -1.04 11.38
CA GLY A 118 5.31 -1.04 12.12
C GLY A 118 6.54 -0.98 11.20
N ILE A 119 7.72 -0.76 11.79
CA ILE A 119 8.98 -0.58 11.06
C ILE A 119 9.29 -1.71 10.06
N HIS A 120 9.01 -2.97 10.42
CA HIS A 120 9.24 -4.10 9.52
C HIS A 120 8.37 -4.03 8.26
N LYS A 121 7.08 -3.68 8.41
CA LYS A 121 6.18 -3.53 7.26
C LYS A 121 6.58 -2.37 6.37
N ALA A 122 6.97 -1.24 6.98
CA ALA A 122 7.48 -0.09 6.24
C ALA A 122 8.71 -0.45 5.39
N ARG A 123 9.66 -1.22 5.97
CA ARG A 123 10.83 -1.75 5.25
C ARG A 123 10.45 -2.65 4.09
N VAL A 124 9.53 -3.59 4.32
CA VAL A 124 9.04 -4.49 3.27
C VAL A 124 8.39 -3.69 2.15
N THR A 125 7.49 -2.75 2.45
CA THR A 125 6.82 -1.88 1.46
C THR A 125 7.83 -1.06 0.66
N TRP A 126 8.80 -0.42 1.30
CA TRP A 126 9.87 0.29 0.60
C TRP A 126 10.62 -0.62 -0.36
N TYR A 127 11.01 -1.82 0.10
CA TYR A 127 11.68 -2.80 -0.77
C TYR A 127 10.82 -3.19 -1.96
N LYS A 128 9.51 -3.42 -1.78
CA LYS A 128 8.60 -3.73 -2.89
C LYS A 128 8.62 -2.61 -3.92
N ILE A 129 8.51 -1.36 -3.48
CA ILE A 129 8.51 -0.18 -4.36
C ILE A 129 9.84 -0.06 -5.10
N SER A 130 10.96 -0.22 -4.41
CA SER A 130 12.29 -0.12 -5.01
C SER A 130 12.52 -1.18 -6.10
N VAL A 131 12.01 -2.41 -5.88
CA VAL A 131 12.04 -3.46 -6.91
C VAL A 131 11.08 -3.13 -8.06
N TYR A 132 9.86 -2.69 -7.75
CA TYR A 132 8.84 -2.32 -8.74
C TYR A 132 9.34 -1.22 -9.70
N LEU A 133 9.99 -0.18 -9.17
CA LEU A 133 10.56 0.92 -9.94
C LEU A 133 11.91 0.59 -10.59
N SER A 134 12.45 -0.62 -10.38
CA SER A 134 13.78 -1.03 -10.84
C SER A 134 14.92 -0.10 -10.37
N VAL A 135 14.77 0.53 -9.21
CA VAL A 135 15.81 1.39 -8.58
C VAL A 135 16.72 0.59 -7.63
N SER A 136 16.81 -0.71 -7.86
CA SER A 136 17.44 -1.72 -7.00
C SER A 136 18.95 -1.57 -6.81
N ASN A 137 19.61 -0.71 -7.59
CA ASN A 137 21.05 -0.44 -7.43
C ASN A 137 21.40 0.24 -6.09
N GLN A 138 20.41 0.62 -5.26
CA GLN A 138 20.62 1.15 -3.91
C GLN A 138 20.66 0.07 -2.80
N PHE A 139 20.61 -1.23 -3.11
CA PHE A 139 20.60 -2.26 -2.06
C PHE A 139 22.00 -2.54 -1.48
N ALA A 140 22.23 -2.06 -0.26
CA ALA A 140 23.37 -2.48 0.56
C ALA A 140 23.08 -3.68 1.48
N ASP A 141 21.83 -4.13 1.69
CA ASP A 141 21.61 -5.38 2.45
C ASP A 141 20.18 -5.93 2.41
N LYS A 142 19.91 -6.89 1.51
CA LYS A 142 18.68 -7.73 1.56
C LYS A 142 18.51 -8.41 2.93
N ASN A 143 19.61 -8.64 3.64
CA ASN A 143 19.62 -9.27 4.97
C ASN A 143 18.97 -8.37 6.05
N LYS A 144 18.90 -7.05 5.85
CA LYS A 144 18.29 -6.11 6.82
C LYS A 144 16.76 -6.14 6.86
N ILE A 145 16.11 -6.73 5.85
CA ILE A 145 14.64 -6.86 5.82
C ILE A 145 14.19 -8.02 6.71
N GLY A 146 14.98 -9.11 6.78
CA GLY A 146 14.71 -10.25 7.64
C GLY A 146 13.35 -10.92 7.37
N CYS A 147 12.90 -10.98 6.11
CA CYS A 147 11.60 -11.53 5.71
C CYS A 147 11.76 -12.76 4.80
N PRO A 148 11.70 -13.98 5.34
CA PRO A 148 11.78 -15.21 4.55
C PRO A 148 10.64 -15.29 3.52
N GLY A 149 10.97 -15.64 2.28
CA GLY A 149 9.99 -15.85 1.21
C GLY A 149 9.49 -14.58 0.51
N LEU A 150 10.06 -13.41 0.84
CA LEU A 150 9.65 -12.12 0.24
C LEU A 150 9.75 -12.13 -1.30
N GLU A 151 10.85 -12.64 -1.87
CA GLU A 151 11.06 -12.65 -3.34
C GLU A 151 10.01 -13.44 -4.09
N TYR A 152 9.63 -14.61 -3.57
CA TYR A 152 8.58 -15.42 -4.16
C TYR A 152 7.21 -14.72 -4.06
N SER A 153 6.95 -14.01 -2.96
CA SER A 153 5.72 -13.23 -2.85
C SER A 153 5.67 -12.01 -3.77
N LEU A 154 6.83 -11.38 -4.03
CA LEU A 154 6.93 -10.20 -4.90
C LEU A 154 6.61 -10.49 -6.35
N SER A 155 7.16 -11.57 -6.91
CA SER A 155 6.90 -11.93 -8.30
C SER A 155 5.41 -12.17 -8.56
N LYS A 156 4.73 -12.88 -7.65
CA LYS A 156 3.27 -13.09 -7.70
C LYS A 156 2.48 -11.79 -7.57
N GLU A 157 2.86 -10.93 -6.63
CA GLU A 157 2.20 -9.65 -6.41
C GLU A 157 2.30 -8.75 -7.64
N PHE A 158 3.48 -8.65 -8.26
CA PHE A 158 3.67 -7.85 -9.46
C PHE A 158 2.95 -8.41 -10.69
N CYS A 159 2.81 -9.74 -10.82
CA CYS A 159 1.93 -10.32 -11.83
C CYS A 159 0.48 -9.83 -11.64
N HIS A 160 -0.04 -9.88 -10.41
CA HIS A 160 -1.39 -9.40 -10.11
C HIS A 160 -1.58 -7.90 -10.36
N MET A 161 -0.59 -7.07 -10.01
CA MET A 161 -0.63 -5.64 -10.31
C MET A 161 -0.69 -5.39 -11.83
N LYS A 162 0.18 -6.06 -12.59
CA LYS A 162 0.25 -5.94 -14.05
C LYS A 162 -1.07 -6.35 -14.71
N ASP A 163 -1.67 -7.46 -14.28
CA ASP A 163 -2.96 -7.93 -14.80
C ASP A 163 -4.10 -6.93 -14.54
N TRP A 164 -3.96 -6.09 -13.50
CA TRP A 164 -4.93 -5.06 -13.12
C TRP A 164 -4.66 -3.69 -13.74
N GLY A 165 -3.56 -3.53 -14.50
CA GLY A 165 -3.15 -2.25 -15.06
C GLY A 165 -2.47 -1.29 -14.06
N ILE A 166 -1.90 -1.84 -12.98
CA ILE A 166 -1.08 -1.11 -11.98
C ILE A 166 0.40 -1.30 -12.26
#